data_AF-A0A963Q352-F1
#
_entry.id   AF-A0A963Q352-F1
#
_cell.length_a   1.000
_cell.length_b   1.000
_cell.length_c   1.000
_cell.angle_alpha   90.00
_cell.angle_beta   90.00
_cell.angle_gamma   90.00
#
_symmetry.space_group_name_H-M   'P 1'
#
loop_
_entity.id
_entity.type
_entity.pdbx_description
1 polymer ?
#
loop_
_entity_poly.entity_id
_entity_poly.type
_entity_poly.pdbx_seq_one_letter_code
_entity_poly.pdbx_strand_id
1 'polypeptide(L)'
;MAAALAALALTLTACGGGSGAGTAGSGSGTGSGTGTSAGSGTGSGSGTSTTPTSAGPGIAGCPMFPASAVFNTRLDGLPVHADSSRWINADANASWTRTFATASGPDTRTFWPIDNRPLHADWGTTVDATQVATYWGIPYNVLDGTAAQSTWPVVSFAAADSPTGDYPGAVDESDCAVATATGWGIHANCQTLPAAERHFPFPTDATLKIEGGITSAGGDHHVLVVEQGACRLWESWYAYKTAGGGWYAGGTAAWDLNSLAMRPDGWTSADAAGLPILPLLARADEASTGEIRHALRVTLPASRIRGLWRQAYDGGYVWPARHGVTAYGDVPLGAVMR
;
A
#
# COMPACT_ATOMS: atom_id res chain seq x y z
N MET A 1 -49.13 -8.78 23.85
CA MET A 1 -48.00 -9.70 23.65
C MET A 1 -47.77 -9.84 22.15
N ALA A 2 -46.75 -9.19 21.63
CA ALA A 2 -46.01 -9.55 20.41
C ALA A 2 -44.98 -8.44 20.18
N ALA A 3 -43.75 -8.68 20.64
CA ALA A 3 -42.60 -7.87 20.31
C ALA A 3 -42.20 -8.20 18.86
N ALA A 4 -42.17 -7.18 17.99
CA ALA A 4 -41.56 -7.31 16.68
C ALA A 4 -40.15 -6.73 16.76
N LEU A 5 -39.15 -7.63 16.81
CA LEU A 5 -37.75 -7.29 16.58
C LEU A 5 -37.62 -6.75 15.14
N ALA A 6 -37.34 -5.47 15.00
CA ALA A 6 -36.83 -4.91 13.75
C ALA A 6 -35.32 -5.18 13.70
N ALA A 7 -34.92 -6.17 12.90
CA ALA A 7 -33.53 -6.41 12.56
C ALA A 7 -33.06 -5.31 11.59
N LEU A 8 -32.24 -4.38 12.09
CA LEU A 8 -31.56 -3.38 11.28
C LEU A 8 -30.29 -4.04 10.69
N ALA A 9 -30.32 -4.38 9.41
CA ALA A 9 -29.17 -4.92 8.70
C ALA A 9 -28.16 -3.79 8.40
N LEU A 10 -26.96 -3.92 8.96
CA LEU A 10 -25.83 -3.01 8.77
C LEU A 10 -25.02 -3.50 7.54
N THR A 11 -24.96 -2.70 6.47
CA THR A 11 -24.19 -2.99 5.26
C THR A 11 -22.75 -2.52 5.40
N LEU A 12 -21.80 -3.44 5.63
CA LEU A 12 -20.37 -3.18 5.40
C LEU A 12 -20.12 -3.11 3.88
N THR A 13 -19.55 -2.01 3.41
CA THR A 13 -19.10 -1.88 2.01
C THR A 13 -17.62 -2.23 1.92
N ALA A 14 -17.33 -3.52 2.01
CA ALA A 14 -16.26 -4.14 1.23
C ALA A 14 -16.97 -5.07 0.24
N CYS A 15 -16.48 -5.18 -1.00
CA CYS A 15 -17.13 -5.95 -2.06
C CYS A 15 -17.75 -7.27 -1.54
N GLY A 16 -19.09 -7.35 -1.56
CA GLY A 16 -19.89 -8.36 -2.29
C GLY A 16 -20.15 -9.76 -1.71
N GLY A 17 -20.57 -9.95 -0.45
CA GLY A 17 -20.99 -11.26 0.04
C GLY A 17 -22.29 -11.82 -0.60
N GLY A 18 -22.28 -13.10 -1.00
CA GLY A 18 -23.47 -13.87 -1.42
C GLY A 18 -23.21 -15.38 -1.55
N SER A 19 -23.57 -16.15 -0.51
CA SER A 19 -23.71 -17.61 -0.40
C SER A 19 -24.72 -18.18 -1.43
N GLY A 20 -24.74 -19.45 -1.89
CA GLY A 20 -24.01 -20.67 -1.60
C GLY A 20 -24.71 -21.88 -2.27
N ALA A 21 -24.04 -23.04 -2.19
CA ALA A 21 -24.48 -24.44 -2.42
C ALA A 21 -24.21 -25.09 -3.81
N GLY A 22 -23.40 -26.18 -3.79
CA GLY A 22 -23.57 -27.29 -4.75
C GLY A 22 -22.34 -28.11 -5.21
N THR A 23 -21.69 -28.85 -4.29
CA THR A 23 -21.10 -30.20 -4.49
C THR A 23 -20.03 -30.52 -5.57
N ALA A 24 -18.81 -30.81 -5.07
CA ALA A 24 -18.00 -32.05 -5.17
C ALA A 24 -17.75 -32.74 -6.53
N GLY A 25 -16.46 -33.06 -6.79
CA GLY A 25 -16.05 -34.06 -7.77
C GLY A 25 -14.52 -34.16 -7.98
N SER A 26 -13.91 -35.18 -7.37
CA SER A 26 -12.47 -35.49 -7.29
C SER A 26 -11.83 -36.05 -8.58
N GLY A 27 -10.49 -36.07 -8.63
CA GLY A 27 -9.69 -37.02 -9.43
C GLY A 27 -8.39 -36.42 -10.02
N SER A 28 -7.29 -36.38 -9.27
CA SER A 28 -6.14 -37.32 -9.33
C SER A 28 -5.47 -37.48 -10.70
N GLY A 29 -4.23 -37.02 -10.81
CA GLY A 29 -3.31 -37.33 -11.92
C GLY A 29 -1.86 -37.18 -11.46
N THR A 30 -1.27 -38.30 -11.07
CA THR A 30 0.13 -38.50 -10.69
C THR A 30 1.08 -38.38 -11.89
N GLY A 31 2.24 -37.74 -11.69
CA GLY A 31 3.32 -37.70 -12.67
C GLY A 31 4.67 -37.54 -11.98
N SER A 32 5.33 -38.67 -11.71
CA SER A 32 6.66 -38.80 -11.14
C SER A 32 7.75 -38.65 -12.22
N GLY A 33 8.81 -37.92 -11.91
CA GLY A 33 10.04 -37.84 -12.71
C GLY A 33 11.22 -37.55 -11.79
N THR A 34 12.24 -38.40 -11.83
CA THR A 34 13.39 -38.51 -10.91
C THR A 34 14.70 -38.09 -11.60
N GLY A 35 15.64 -37.55 -10.79
CA GLY A 35 17.09 -37.47 -11.06
C GLY A 35 17.56 -36.30 -11.94
N THR A 36 18.70 -35.62 -11.72
CA THR A 36 19.88 -35.94 -10.93
C THR A 36 20.84 -34.73 -10.86
N SER A 37 21.52 -34.61 -9.70
CA SER A 37 22.91 -34.17 -9.47
C SER A 37 23.43 -32.76 -9.77
N ALA A 38 24.01 -32.21 -8.70
CA ALA A 38 24.87 -31.05 -8.54
C ALA A 38 26.16 -31.07 -9.40
N GLY A 39 26.65 -29.86 -9.69
CA GLY A 39 28.02 -29.61 -10.16
C GLY A 39 28.56 -28.34 -9.50
N SER A 40 29.51 -28.52 -8.59
CA SER A 40 30.31 -27.50 -7.91
C SER A 40 31.45 -27.02 -8.81
N GLY A 41 31.62 -25.71 -8.95
CA GLY A 41 32.72 -25.09 -9.69
C GLY A 41 33.22 -23.83 -8.98
N THR A 42 34.33 -23.96 -8.27
CA THR A 42 35.11 -22.89 -7.66
C THR A 42 35.98 -22.20 -8.71
N GLY A 43 35.75 -20.91 -8.95
CA GLY A 43 36.60 -20.06 -9.79
C GLY A 43 36.86 -18.73 -9.09
N SER A 44 38.07 -18.58 -8.56
CA SER A 44 38.56 -17.35 -7.92
C SER A 44 39.05 -16.39 -8.99
N GLY A 45 38.49 -15.17 -9.03
CA GLY A 45 38.85 -14.13 -9.98
C GLY A 45 38.66 -12.76 -9.34
N SER A 46 39.72 -12.25 -8.73
CA SER A 46 39.82 -10.89 -8.21
C SER A 46 39.89 -9.90 -9.37
N GLY A 47 38.90 -9.01 -9.43
CA GLY A 47 38.82 -7.92 -10.40
C GLY A 47 37.80 -6.91 -9.92
N THR A 48 38.21 -6.04 -9.01
CA THR A 48 37.37 -4.97 -8.46
C THR A 48 37.20 -3.88 -9.52
N SER A 49 36.28 -4.10 -10.46
CA SER A 49 35.70 -3.02 -11.27
C SER A 49 34.69 -2.30 -10.39
N THR A 50 35.12 -1.23 -9.71
CA THR A 50 34.20 -0.29 -9.06
C THR A 50 33.51 0.55 -10.12
N THR A 51 32.59 -0.05 -10.85
CA THR A 51 31.50 0.70 -11.47
C THR A 51 30.66 1.23 -10.31
N PRO A 52 30.35 2.53 -10.21
CA PRO A 52 29.42 2.99 -9.21
C PRO A 52 28.09 2.30 -9.53
N THR A 53 27.70 1.32 -8.71
CA THR A 53 26.36 0.79 -8.71
C THR A 53 25.47 2.01 -8.55
N SER A 54 24.71 2.36 -9.59
CA SER A 54 23.74 3.45 -9.54
C SER A 54 23.00 3.29 -8.21
N ALA A 55 23.21 4.23 -7.27
CA ALA A 55 22.39 4.26 -6.09
C ALA A 55 20.94 4.24 -6.59
N GLY A 56 20.11 3.36 -6.03
CA GLY A 56 18.69 3.33 -6.36
C GLY A 56 18.05 4.72 -6.13
N PRO A 57 16.80 4.92 -6.54
CA PRO A 57 16.10 6.16 -6.23
C PRO A 57 16.20 6.45 -4.72
N GLY A 58 16.44 7.71 -4.37
CA GLY A 58 16.65 8.12 -2.99
C GLY A 58 15.88 9.39 -2.68
N ILE A 59 15.44 9.53 -1.42
CA ILE A 59 14.69 10.68 -0.93
C ILE A 59 15.38 11.17 0.34
N ALA A 60 15.66 12.46 0.40
CA ALA A 60 16.27 13.12 1.57
C ALA A 60 17.57 12.45 2.06
N GLY A 61 18.38 11.91 1.14
CA GLY A 61 19.64 11.22 1.45
C GLY A 61 19.46 9.76 1.90
N CYS A 62 18.24 9.24 1.94
CA CYS A 62 17.96 7.85 2.23
C CYS A 62 17.72 7.05 0.94
N PRO A 63 18.26 5.83 0.82
CA PRO A 63 17.93 4.94 -0.30
C PRO A 63 16.46 4.56 -0.23
N MET A 64 15.77 4.36 -1.35
CA MET A 64 14.45 3.70 -1.35
C MET A 64 14.66 2.19 -1.46
N PHE A 65 15.11 1.56 -0.37
CA PHE A 65 15.57 0.17 -0.30
C PHE A 65 16.93 -0.08 -0.99
N PRO A 66 17.67 -1.14 -0.64
CA PRO A 66 18.87 -1.54 -1.37
C PRO A 66 18.58 -1.77 -2.86
N ALA A 67 19.59 -1.59 -3.72
CA ALA A 67 19.44 -1.77 -5.17
C ALA A 67 19.00 -3.18 -5.58
N SER A 68 19.27 -4.19 -4.74
CA SER A 68 18.85 -5.58 -4.93
C SER A 68 17.44 -5.88 -4.41
N ALA A 69 16.73 -4.88 -3.86
CA ALA A 69 15.35 -5.06 -3.44
C ALA A 69 14.45 -5.30 -4.66
N VAL A 70 13.40 -6.10 -4.49
CA VAL A 70 12.44 -6.40 -5.57
C VAL A 70 11.80 -5.13 -6.15
N PHE A 71 11.61 -4.10 -5.33
CA PHE A 71 11.05 -2.81 -5.73
C PHE A 71 11.96 -2.01 -6.68
N ASN A 72 13.28 -2.25 -6.58
CA ASN A 72 14.30 -1.65 -7.44
C ASN A 72 14.76 -2.60 -8.56
N THR A 73 14.08 -3.73 -8.73
CA THR A 73 14.41 -4.72 -9.75
C THR A 73 13.71 -4.39 -11.07
N ARG A 74 14.43 -4.55 -12.17
CA ARG A 74 13.86 -4.46 -13.52
C ARG A 74 12.78 -5.53 -13.71
N LEU A 75 11.57 -5.09 -14.05
CA LEU A 75 10.41 -5.99 -14.21
C LEU A 75 10.40 -6.73 -15.55
N ASP A 76 11.13 -6.25 -16.56
CA ASP A 76 11.04 -6.76 -17.93
C ASP A 76 11.64 -8.17 -18.14
N GLY A 77 12.36 -8.69 -17.14
CA GLY A 77 12.84 -10.07 -17.08
C GLY A 77 12.03 -10.99 -16.14
N LEU A 78 11.00 -10.47 -15.45
CA LEU A 78 10.19 -11.27 -14.53
C LEU A 78 9.11 -12.05 -15.28
N PRO A 79 8.69 -13.22 -14.76
CA PRO A 79 7.53 -13.94 -15.29
C PRO A 79 6.28 -13.06 -15.25
N VAL A 80 5.67 -12.87 -16.42
CA VAL A 80 4.39 -12.18 -16.58
C VAL A 80 3.25 -13.17 -16.35
N HIS A 81 2.17 -12.74 -15.71
CA HIS A 81 1.01 -13.61 -15.51
C HIS A 81 0.38 -14.02 -16.85
N ALA A 82 -0.08 -15.27 -16.97
CA ALA A 82 -0.64 -15.80 -18.21
C ALA A 82 -1.86 -14.99 -18.72
N ASP A 83 -2.64 -14.42 -17.80
CA ASP A 83 -3.80 -13.57 -18.10
C ASP A 83 -3.47 -12.07 -18.28
N SER A 84 -2.20 -11.65 -18.25
CA SER A 84 -1.80 -10.22 -18.34
C SER A 84 -2.44 -9.50 -19.52
N SER A 85 -2.40 -10.10 -20.71
CA SER A 85 -2.97 -9.53 -21.92
C SER A 85 -4.48 -9.35 -21.84
N ARG A 86 -5.19 -10.28 -21.19
CA ARG A 86 -6.63 -10.16 -20.93
C ARG A 86 -6.91 -8.99 -20.00
N TRP A 87 -6.15 -8.84 -18.91
CA TRP A 87 -6.37 -7.77 -17.93
C TRP A 87 -6.15 -6.38 -18.53
N ILE A 88 -5.03 -6.20 -19.24
CA ILE A 88 -4.70 -4.95 -19.92
C ILE A 88 -5.76 -4.60 -20.98
N ASN A 89 -6.20 -5.58 -21.78
CA ASN A 89 -7.19 -5.31 -22.83
C ASN A 89 -8.61 -5.07 -22.29
N ALA A 90 -8.97 -5.66 -21.14
CA ALA A 90 -10.26 -5.45 -20.51
C ALA A 90 -10.44 -4.02 -19.96
N ASP A 91 -9.35 -3.36 -19.54
CA ASP A 91 -9.42 -1.96 -19.10
C ASP A 91 -9.39 -0.96 -20.26
N ALA A 92 -8.88 -1.34 -21.44
CA ALA A 92 -8.77 -0.45 -22.61
C ALA A 92 -10.12 0.02 -23.19
N ASN A 93 -11.25 -0.59 -22.77
CA ASN A 93 -12.60 -0.27 -23.22
C ASN A 93 -13.51 0.28 -22.11
N ALA A 94 -12.99 0.48 -20.89
CA ALA A 94 -13.78 0.96 -19.76
C ALA A 94 -13.52 2.47 -19.56
N SER A 95 -14.53 3.31 -19.78
CA SER A 95 -14.54 4.65 -19.18
C SER A 95 -15.08 4.53 -17.76
N TRP A 96 -14.47 5.25 -16.82
CA TRP A 96 -15.03 5.38 -15.48
C TRP A 96 -15.25 6.86 -15.16
N THR A 97 -16.32 7.11 -14.43
CA THR A 97 -16.63 8.42 -13.86
C THR A 97 -16.37 8.39 -12.37
N ARG A 98 -15.64 9.38 -11.86
CA ARG A 98 -15.62 9.68 -10.42
C ARG A 98 -16.25 11.04 -10.20
N THR A 99 -17.09 11.12 -9.18
CA THR A 99 -17.66 12.38 -8.69
C THR A 99 -16.86 12.82 -7.47
N PHE A 100 -16.23 13.97 -7.58
CA PHE A 100 -15.40 14.57 -6.54
C PHE A 100 -16.20 15.61 -5.80
N ALA A 101 -16.14 15.60 -4.47
CA ALA A 101 -16.63 16.72 -3.67
C ALA A 101 -15.68 17.91 -3.89
N THR A 102 -16.17 18.99 -4.50
CA THR A 102 -15.41 20.24 -4.64
C THR A 102 -16.09 21.37 -3.86
N ALA A 103 -15.36 22.44 -3.59
CA ALA A 103 -15.90 23.63 -2.92
C ALA A 103 -17.07 24.28 -3.69
N SER A 104 -17.16 24.05 -5.00
CA SER A 104 -18.23 24.54 -5.88
C SER A 104 -19.37 23.53 -6.11
N GLY A 105 -19.34 22.37 -5.44
CA GLY A 105 -20.29 21.27 -5.64
C GLY A 105 -19.65 20.01 -6.21
N PRO A 106 -20.42 18.92 -6.41
CA PRO A 106 -19.90 17.68 -6.97
C PRO A 106 -19.42 17.88 -8.42
N ASP A 107 -18.15 17.62 -8.69
CA ASP A 107 -17.55 17.63 -10.03
C ASP A 107 -17.40 16.19 -10.52
N THR A 108 -18.15 15.81 -11.56
CA THR A 108 -18.05 14.46 -12.13
C THR A 108 -17.11 14.48 -13.31
N ARG A 109 -15.94 13.84 -13.15
CA ARG A 109 -14.96 13.71 -14.23
C ARG A 109 -15.03 12.33 -14.83
N THR A 110 -15.11 12.29 -16.15
CA THR A 110 -14.94 11.09 -16.95
C THR A 110 -13.47 10.95 -17.28
N PHE A 111 -12.83 9.90 -16.77
CA PHE A 111 -11.46 9.60 -17.13
C PHE A 111 -11.48 8.78 -18.42
N TRP A 112 -10.86 9.36 -19.46
CA TRP A 112 -10.72 8.74 -20.78
C TRP A 112 -9.27 8.24 -20.93
N PRO A 113 -9.02 7.12 -21.63
CA PRO A 113 -7.67 6.62 -21.85
C PRO A 113 -6.76 7.69 -22.46
N ILE A 114 -5.53 7.79 -21.96
CA ILE A 114 -4.43 8.44 -22.70
C ILE A 114 -4.08 7.44 -23.82
N ASP A 115 -4.36 7.81 -25.07
CA ASP A 115 -3.93 7.08 -26.26
C ASP A 115 -4.26 5.57 -26.29
N ASN A 116 -5.54 5.19 -26.09
CA ASN A 116 -5.97 3.78 -26.10
C ASN A 116 -5.27 2.90 -25.03
N ARG A 117 -4.63 3.49 -24.00
CA ARG A 117 -3.99 2.75 -22.92
C ARG A 117 -4.65 3.00 -21.56
N PRO A 118 -4.99 1.93 -20.82
CA PRO A 118 -5.91 1.97 -19.68
C PRO A 118 -5.32 2.38 -18.30
N LEU A 119 -4.19 3.07 -18.28
CA LEU A 119 -3.58 3.54 -17.02
C LEU A 119 -3.37 5.05 -17.12
N HIS A 120 -3.84 5.79 -16.12
CA HIS A 120 -3.51 7.21 -15.95
C HIS A 120 -2.70 7.41 -14.68
N ALA A 121 -1.78 8.37 -14.70
CA ALA A 121 -1.11 8.82 -13.49
C ALA A 121 -2.08 9.71 -12.70
N ASP A 122 -2.36 9.33 -11.46
CA ASP A 122 -3.17 10.14 -10.54
C ASP A 122 -2.27 11.22 -9.92
N TRP A 123 -1.95 12.27 -10.70
CA TRP A 123 -1.07 13.36 -10.26
C TRP A 123 -1.82 14.65 -10.01
N GLY A 124 -1.57 15.24 -8.84
CA GLY A 124 -2.12 16.52 -8.44
C GLY A 124 -1.40 17.69 -9.07
N THR A 125 -2.06 18.85 -9.04
CA THR A 125 -1.40 20.12 -9.40
C THR A 125 -1.00 20.93 -8.17
N THR A 126 -1.28 20.43 -6.96
CA THR A 126 -0.94 21.08 -5.69
C THR A 126 -0.68 20.05 -4.60
N VAL A 127 0.12 20.44 -3.61
CA VAL A 127 0.35 19.71 -2.35
C VAL A 127 -0.19 20.49 -1.14
N ASP A 128 -0.95 21.56 -1.37
CA ASP A 128 -1.71 22.26 -0.33
C ASP A 128 -2.95 21.45 0.03
N ALA A 129 -2.95 20.84 1.22
CA ALA A 129 -3.99 19.94 1.70
C ALA A 129 -5.37 20.62 1.87
N THR A 130 -5.45 21.96 1.78
CA THR A 130 -6.71 22.70 1.77
C THR A 130 -7.35 22.75 0.37
N GLN A 131 -6.58 22.50 -0.69
CA GLN A 131 -7.01 22.55 -2.09
C GLN A 131 -7.42 21.17 -2.62
N VAL A 132 -8.40 20.55 -1.96
CA VAL A 132 -8.81 19.15 -2.19
C VAL A 132 -9.17 18.80 -3.65
N ALA A 133 -9.68 19.75 -4.44
CA ALA A 133 -10.08 19.50 -5.83
C ALA A 133 -8.91 19.35 -6.81
N THR A 134 -7.72 19.79 -6.42
CA THR A 134 -6.48 19.73 -7.22
C THR A 134 -5.40 18.87 -6.55
N TYR A 135 -5.73 18.29 -5.39
CA TYR A 135 -4.88 17.41 -4.60
C TYR A 135 -5.05 15.96 -5.07
N TRP A 136 -4.32 15.56 -6.12
CA TRP A 136 -4.39 14.21 -6.66
C TRP A 136 -3.11 13.42 -6.37
N GLY A 137 -3.27 12.10 -6.27
CA GLY A 137 -2.21 11.18 -5.89
C GLY A 137 -1.91 11.15 -4.40
N ILE A 138 -0.89 10.36 -4.06
CA ILE A 138 -0.45 10.17 -2.68
C ILE A 138 0.85 10.96 -2.45
N PRO A 139 0.82 12.05 -1.69
CA PRO A 139 2.01 12.81 -1.37
C PRO A 139 2.87 12.06 -0.35
N TYR A 140 4.14 12.46 -0.25
CA TYR A 140 5.01 12.02 0.84
C TYR A 140 5.55 13.20 1.64
N ASN A 141 5.87 12.90 2.89
CA ASN A 141 6.46 13.81 3.86
C ASN A 141 7.90 13.39 4.11
N VAL A 142 8.77 14.35 4.39
CA VAL A 142 10.13 14.11 4.86
C VAL A 142 10.23 14.71 6.25
N LEU A 143 10.62 13.90 7.23
CA LEU A 143 10.83 14.33 8.60
C LEU A 143 12.28 14.16 9.00
N ASP A 144 12.88 15.19 9.60
CA ASP A 144 14.23 15.18 10.17
C ASP A 144 14.28 14.63 11.62
N GLY A 145 13.13 14.16 12.12
CA GLY A 145 12.97 13.61 13.47
C GLY A 145 12.78 14.67 14.56
N THR A 146 12.73 15.96 14.22
CA THR A 146 12.53 17.04 15.20
C THR A 146 11.06 17.21 15.58
N ALA A 147 10.83 17.68 16.81
CA ALA A 147 9.50 17.99 17.33
C ALA A 147 8.77 19.11 16.55
N ALA A 148 9.49 19.92 15.78
CA ALA A 148 8.90 20.94 14.91
C ALA A 148 8.13 20.31 13.74
N GLN A 149 8.55 19.13 13.28
CA GLN A 149 7.95 18.45 12.14
C GLN A 149 7.04 17.30 12.55
N SER A 150 7.30 16.61 13.68
CA SER A 150 6.37 15.64 14.26
C SER A 150 6.59 15.48 15.76
N THR A 151 5.50 15.40 16.52
CA THR A 151 5.54 15.07 17.96
C THR A 151 5.45 13.57 18.21
N TRP A 152 5.46 12.74 17.16
CA TRP A 152 5.23 11.29 17.25
C TRP A 152 3.95 10.97 18.04
N PRO A 153 2.79 11.49 17.60
CA PRO A 153 1.56 11.32 18.35
C PRO A 153 1.17 9.85 18.50
N VAL A 154 0.36 9.59 19.53
CA VAL A 154 -0.28 8.28 19.70
C VAL A 154 -1.25 8.05 18.53
N VAL A 155 -1.19 6.83 17.98
CA VAL A 155 -2.10 6.34 16.95
C VAL A 155 -3.06 5.32 17.55
N SER A 156 -4.36 5.59 17.41
CA SER A 156 -5.45 4.70 17.77
C SER A 156 -5.79 3.80 16.59
N PHE A 157 -6.25 2.59 16.93
CA PHE A 157 -6.86 1.63 16.00
C PHE A 157 -8.27 1.26 16.46
N ALA A 158 -8.81 1.97 17.45
CA ALA A 158 -10.11 1.67 18.03
C ALA A 158 -11.23 2.07 17.05
N ALA A 159 -12.23 1.20 16.89
CA ALA A 159 -13.37 1.46 16.02
C ALA A 159 -14.11 2.76 16.37
N ALA A 160 -14.21 3.10 17.65
CA ALA A 160 -14.84 4.33 18.12
C ALA A 160 -14.12 5.62 17.66
N ASP A 161 -12.85 5.52 17.29
CA ASP A 161 -12.07 6.63 16.76
C ASP A 161 -12.06 6.67 15.23
N SER A 162 -12.63 5.66 14.55
CA SER A 162 -12.79 5.68 13.09
C SER A 162 -13.87 6.69 12.69
N PRO A 163 -13.79 7.30 11.50
CA PRO A 163 -14.82 8.25 11.03
C PRO A 163 -16.23 7.66 10.96
N THR A 164 -16.32 6.34 10.75
CA THR A 164 -17.57 5.58 10.70
C THR A 164 -18.00 5.04 12.07
N GLY A 165 -17.10 5.06 13.06
CA GLY A 165 -17.34 4.55 14.42
C GLY A 165 -17.38 3.02 14.54
N ASP A 166 -17.10 2.28 13.47
CA ASP A 166 -17.34 0.83 13.39
C ASP A 166 -16.17 0.02 12.81
N TYR A 167 -15.07 0.66 12.41
CA TYR A 167 -13.95 -0.02 11.76
C TYR A 167 -12.76 -0.19 12.73
N PRO A 168 -12.54 -1.39 13.30
CA PRO A 168 -11.31 -1.66 14.04
C PRO A 168 -10.15 -1.78 13.04
N GLY A 169 -9.08 -1.02 13.27
CA GLY A 169 -7.90 -1.09 12.43
C GLY A 169 -7.18 -2.44 12.56
N ALA A 170 -6.34 -2.78 11.57
CA ALA A 170 -5.54 -4.01 11.52
C ALA A 170 -4.32 -3.94 12.46
N VAL A 171 -4.57 -3.73 13.76
CA VAL A 171 -3.55 -3.45 14.79
C VAL A 171 -2.57 -4.61 15.00
N ASP A 172 -3.01 -5.85 14.76
CA ASP A 172 -2.22 -7.08 14.86
C ASP A 172 -1.21 -7.25 13.71
N GLU A 173 -1.47 -6.57 12.59
CA GLU A 173 -0.65 -6.57 11.38
C GLU A 173 -0.01 -5.19 11.12
N SER A 174 -0.14 -4.26 12.07
CA SER A 174 0.39 -2.89 11.97
C SER A 174 1.71 -2.72 12.72
N ASP A 175 2.55 -1.79 12.25
CA ASP A 175 3.80 -1.41 12.93
C ASP A 175 3.69 -0.05 13.61
N CYS A 176 4.30 0.07 14.79
CA CYS A 176 4.29 1.27 15.61
C CYS A 176 5.71 1.75 15.88
N ALA A 177 5.84 3.05 16.12
CA ALA A 177 7.05 3.63 16.66
C ALA A 177 7.09 3.45 18.18
N VAL A 178 8.23 2.99 18.69
CA VAL A 178 8.51 2.90 20.13
C VAL A 178 9.72 3.76 20.48
N ALA A 179 9.68 4.40 21.65
CA ALA A 179 10.81 5.20 22.11
C ALA A 179 12.04 4.32 22.36
N THR A 180 13.19 4.82 21.94
CA THR A 180 14.52 4.23 22.16
C THR A 180 15.39 5.25 22.91
N ALA A 181 16.60 4.86 23.30
CA ALA A 181 17.52 5.75 24.00
C ALA A 181 17.87 7.03 23.20
N THR A 182 17.79 6.98 21.86
CA THR A 182 18.25 8.06 20.97
C THR A 182 17.20 8.53 19.98
N GLY A 183 15.93 8.17 20.17
CA GLY A 183 14.85 8.53 19.25
C GLY A 183 13.78 7.46 19.21
N TRP A 184 13.38 7.04 18.02
CA TRP A 184 12.30 6.05 17.83
C TRP A 184 12.83 4.78 17.18
N GLY A 185 12.12 3.66 17.34
CA GLY A 185 12.38 2.34 16.77
C GLY A 185 11.13 1.79 16.09
N ILE A 186 11.28 0.90 15.10
CA ILE A 186 10.15 0.15 14.52
C ILE A 186 9.80 -1.01 15.44
N HIS A 187 8.54 -1.14 15.79
CA HIS A 187 7.97 -2.27 16.51
C HIS A 187 6.85 -2.90 15.70
N ALA A 188 7.03 -4.17 15.32
CA ALA A 188 6.03 -4.93 14.58
C ALA A 188 4.89 -5.41 15.50
N ASN A 189 3.67 -5.51 14.97
CA ASN A 189 2.46 -5.87 15.70
C ASN A 189 2.20 -4.91 16.89
N CYS A 190 1.63 -3.76 16.57
CA CYS A 190 1.18 -2.75 17.54
C CYS A 190 0.27 -3.31 18.64
N GLN A 191 -0.47 -4.40 18.39
CA GLN A 191 -1.37 -4.99 19.38
C GLN A 191 -0.63 -5.46 20.64
N THR A 192 0.65 -5.81 20.49
CA THR A 192 1.51 -6.24 21.61
C THR A 192 1.93 -5.09 22.54
N LEU A 193 1.69 -3.83 22.14
CA LEU A 193 1.96 -2.65 22.96
C LEU A 193 0.68 -2.13 23.63
N PRO A 194 0.80 -1.51 24.83
CA PRO A 194 -0.28 -0.69 25.38
C PRO A 194 -0.68 0.42 24.41
N ALA A 195 -1.97 0.78 24.38
CA ALA A 195 -2.47 1.81 23.44
C ALA A 195 -1.75 3.16 23.58
N ALA A 196 -1.33 3.54 24.79
CA ALA A 196 -0.61 4.78 25.06
C ALA A 196 0.84 4.79 24.54
N GLU A 197 1.38 3.65 24.14
CA GLU A 197 2.76 3.49 23.64
C GLU A 197 2.80 3.22 22.12
N ARG A 198 1.65 3.26 21.44
CA ARG A 198 1.55 3.10 20.00
C ARG A 198 1.73 4.45 19.33
N HIS A 199 2.93 4.75 18.85
CA HIS A 199 3.21 6.01 18.18
C HIS A 199 3.34 5.83 16.67
N PHE A 200 3.16 6.92 15.93
CA PHE A 200 3.44 6.98 14.51
C PHE A 200 3.92 8.40 14.15
N PRO A 201 4.87 8.59 13.22
CA PRO A 201 5.43 9.90 12.91
C PRO A 201 4.52 10.74 12.00
N PHE A 202 3.26 10.95 12.39
CA PHE A 202 2.39 11.88 11.68
C PHE A 202 3.00 13.29 11.73
N PRO A 203 3.17 13.97 10.59
CA PRO A 203 3.65 15.36 10.57
C PRO A 203 2.71 16.29 11.35
N THR A 204 3.24 17.44 11.79
CA THR A 204 2.42 18.52 12.34
C THR A 204 1.48 19.09 11.28
N ASP A 205 0.36 19.67 11.72
CA ASP A 205 -0.64 20.30 10.84
C ASP A 205 -0.05 21.34 9.89
N ALA A 206 1.03 22.01 10.30
CA ALA A 206 1.70 23.02 9.49
C ALA A 206 2.45 22.44 8.28
N THR A 207 2.81 21.16 8.31
CA THR A 207 3.66 20.51 7.30
C THR A 207 3.04 19.26 6.68
N LEU A 208 1.90 18.82 7.21
CA LEU A 208 1.22 17.59 6.81
C LEU A 208 0.80 17.62 5.35
N LYS A 209 1.26 16.60 4.62
CA LYS A 209 0.72 16.17 3.34
C LYS A 209 0.04 14.82 3.52
N ILE A 210 -1.19 14.72 3.03
CA ILE A 210 -2.08 13.56 3.21
C ILE A 210 -2.96 13.46 1.98
N GLU A 211 -3.12 12.25 1.43
CA GLU A 211 -4.00 12.02 0.28
C GLU A 211 -5.41 12.60 0.53
N GLY A 212 -5.96 13.28 -0.47
CA GLY A 212 -7.29 13.88 -0.40
C GLY A 212 -7.43 15.07 0.57
N GLY A 213 -6.35 15.49 1.24
CA GLY A 213 -6.35 16.60 2.18
C GLY A 213 -6.86 16.24 3.59
N ILE A 214 -6.82 17.21 4.50
CA ILE A 214 -7.24 17.04 5.90
C ILE A 214 -8.75 17.17 5.97
N THR A 215 -9.48 16.07 5.81
CA THR A 215 -10.94 16.06 5.87
C THR A 215 -11.44 15.00 6.84
N SER A 216 -12.63 15.19 7.40
CA SER A 216 -13.37 14.14 8.11
C SER A 216 -14.28 13.31 7.19
N ALA A 217 -14.26 13.59 5.88
CA ALA A 217 -15.03 12.84 4.89
C ALA A 217 -14.33 11.51 4.60
N GLY A 218 -15.10 10.51 4.14
CA GLY A 218 -14.55 9.20 3.78
C GLY A 218 -13.46 9.29 2.71
N GLY A 219 -12.52 8.35 2.73
CA GLY A 219 -11.38 8.28 1.83
C GLY A 219 -10.26 7.45 2.45
N ASP A 220 -9.22 7.16 1.67
CA ASP A 220 -8.09 6.36 2.18
C ASP A 220 -7.13 7.21 3.02
N HIS A 221 -6.91 8.49 2.68
CA HIS A 221 -6.08 9.42 3.45
C HIS A 221 -4.71 8.84 3.83
N HIS A 222 -3.99 8.32 2.83
CA HIS A 222 -2.65 7.82 3.05
C HIS A 222 -1.70 8.93 3.54
N VAL A 223 -0.89 8.62 4.55
CA VAL A 223 0.23 9.47 5.01
C VAL A 223 1.51 8.67 4.87
N LEU A 224 2.38 9.10 3.95
CA LEU A 224 3.69 8.50 3.73
C LEU A 224 4.76 9.41 4.31
N VAL A 225 5.71 8.84 5.03
CA VAL A 225 6.73 9.57 5.77
C VAL A 225 8.09 8.90 5.56
N VAL A 226 9.03 9.64 4.99
CA VAL A 226 10.45 9.30 5.02
C VAL A 226 11.07 10.00 6.23
N GLU A 227 11.55 9.21 7.17
CA GLU A 227 12.34 9.71 8.29
C GLU A 227 13.80 9.85 7.85
N GLN A 228 14.18 11.08 7.52
CA GLN A 228 15.52 11.47 7.14
C GLN A 228 16.52 11.16 8.27
N GLY A 229 17.72 10.74 7.89
CA GLY A 229 18.80 10.40 8.84
C GLY A 229 18.66 8.98 9.41
N ALA A 230 17.48 8.59 9.91
CA ALA A 230 17.22 7.21 10.33
C ALA A 230 16.94 6.26 9.14
N CYS A 231 16.56 6.82 7.99
CA CYS A 231 16.21 6.10 6.78
C CYS A 231 15.17 5.02 7.01
N ARG A 232 14.02 5.46 7.51
CA ARG A 232 12.83 4.63 7.67
C ARG A 232 11.68 5.20 6.87
N LEU A 233 10.89 4.30 6.32
CA LEU A 233 9.63 4.61 5.66
C LEU A 233 8.50 4.21 6.59
N TRP A 234 7.57 5.12 6.81
CA TRP A 234 6.35 4.90 7.59
C TRP A 234 5.15 5.25 6.73
N GLU A 235 4.17 4.36 6.65
CA GLU A 235 2.99 4.55 5.82
C GLU A 235 1.74 4.17 6.60
N SER A 236 0.74 5.04 6.59
CA SER A 236 -0.58 4.77 7.17
C SER A 236 -1.66 4.77 6.11
N TRP A 237 -2.70 3.99 6.36
CA TRP A 237 -3.97 4.01 5.62
C TRP A 237 -5.13 4.34 6.56
N TYR A 238 -6.18 4.95 6.01
CA TYR A 238 -7.38 5.38 6.70
C TYR A 238 -7.06 6.29 7.88
N ALA A 239 -6.22 7.31 7.64
CA ALA A 239 -5.68 8.17 8.68
C ALA A 239 -6.56 9.40 8.94
N TYR A 240 -7.01 9.55 10.19
CA TYR A 240 -7.90 10.63 10.60
C TYR A 240 -7.52 11.20 11.96
N LYS A 241 -7.78 12.48 12.17
CA LYS A 241 -7.65 13.08 13.50
C LYS A 241 -8.80 12.62 14.39
N THR A 242 -8.48 12.23 15.62
CA THR A 242 -9.49 11.89 16.62
C THR A 242 -9.97 13.14 17.34
N ALA A 243 -11.18 13.08 17.92
CA ALA A 243 -11.72 14.17 18.75
C ALA A 243 -10.83 14.48 19.98
N GLY A 244 -10.06 13.50 20.44
CA GLY A 244 -9.09 13.65 21.54
C GLY A 244 -7.77 14.32 21.15
N GLY A 245 -7.61 14.76 19.90
CA GLY A 245 -6.39 15.43 19.41
C GLY A 245 -5.26 14.48 19.04
N GLY A 246 -5.53 13.17 18.96
CA GLY A 246 -4.60 12.16 18.45
C GLY A 246 -4.88 11.79 17.00
N TRP A 247 -4.33 10.66 16.57
CA TRP A 247 -4.59 10.08 15.26
C TRP A 247 -5.28 8.74 15.39
N TYR A 248 -6.11 8.42 14.41
CA TYR A 248 -6.61 7.09 14.13
C TYR A 248 -6.01 6.63 12.80
N ALA A 249 -5.71 5.34 12.68
CA ALA A 249 -5.36 4.71 11.41
C ALA A 249 -6.05 3.35 11.30
N GLY A 250 -6.53 3.03 10.09
CA GLY A 250 -7.02 1.68 9.78
C GLY A 250 -5.88 0.67 9.67
N GLY A 251 -4.66 1.13 9.36
CA GLY A 251 -3.45 0.31 9.38
C GLY A 251 -2.20 1.17 9.23
N THR A 252 -1.08 0.68 9.78
CA THR A 252 0.24 1.32 9.64
C THR A 252 1.30 0.29 9.28
N ALA A 253 2.31 0.68 8.50
CA ALA A 253 3.43 -0.18 8.15
C ALA A 253 4.72 0.63 8.15
N ALA A 254 5.82 0.00 8.53
CA ALA A 254 7.13 0.63 8.57
C ALA A 254 8.22 -0.26 7.98
N TRP A 255 9.23 0.36 7.39
CA TRP A 255 10.39 -0.31 6.80
C TRP A 255 11.67 0.41 7.16
N ASP A 256 12.72 -0.36 7.44
CA ASP A 256 14.10 0.12 7.36
C ASP A 256 14.51 0.14 5.88
N LEU A 257 14.79 1.32 5.36
CA LEU A 257 15.12 1.54 3.95
C LEU A 257 16.52 1.01 3.58
N ASN A 258 17.31 0.57 4.55
CA ASN A 258 18.59 -0.11 4.29
C ASN A 258 18.44 -1.65 4.29
N SER A 259 17.24 -2.17 4.52
CA SER A 259 16.97 -3.59 4.66
C SER A 259 16.29 -4.20 3.43
N LEU A 260 16.50 -5.51 3.24
CA LEU A 260 15.73 -6.32 2.28
C LEU A 260 14.52 -7.01 2.93
N ALA A 261 14.23 -6.71 4.19
CA ALA A 261 13.14 -7.33 4.92
C ALA A 261 11.78 -6.96 4.30
N MET A 262 11.00 -7.98 3.95
CA MET A 262 9.59 -7.87 3.59
C MET A 262 8.72 -7.99 4.84
N ARG A 263 7.46 -7.54 4.77
CA ARG A 263 6.48 -7.85 5.81
C ARG A 263 6.29 -9.37 5.95
N PRO A 264 5.89 -9.87 7.13
CA PRO A 264 5.51 -11.27 7.30
C PRO A 264 4.45 -11.70 6.26
N ASP A 265 4.48 -12.99 5.89
CA ASP A 265 3.46 -13.52 4.98
C ASP A 265 2.09 -13.47 5.64
N GLY A 266 1.07 -13.03 4.90
CA GLY A 266 -0.26 -12.79 5.40
C GLY A 266 -0.47 -11.48 6.16
N TRP A 267 0.51 -10.57 6.23
CA TRP A 267 0.34 -9.25 6.86
C TRP A 267 0.06 -8.16 5.84
N THR A 268 -1.03 -7.41 6.07
CA THR A 268 -1.36 -6.22 5.28
C THR A 268 -0.34 -5.09 5.47
N SER A 269 -0.48 -4.03 4.68
CA SER A 269 0.18 -2.73 4.85
C SER A 269 -0.77 -1.61 4.46
N ALA A 270 -0.31 -0.36 4.45
CA ALA A 270 -1.08 0.74 3.87
C ALA A 270 -1.45 0.50 2.38
N ASP A 271 -0.70 -0.33 1.65
CA ASP A 271 -0.98 -0.75 0.27
C ASP A 271 -2.04 -1.86 0.15
N ALA A 272 -2.52 -2.42 1.26
CA ALA A 272 -3.28 -3.66 1.35
C ALA A 272 -2.55 -4.94 0.90
N ALA A 273 -1.67 -4.89 -0.11
CA ALA A 273 -0.91 -6.06 -0.58
C ALA A 273 0.27 -6.45 0.33
N GLY A 274 0.49 -5.71 1.42
CA GLY A 274 1.66 -5.89 2.29
C GLY A 274 2.96 -5.35 1.71
N LEU A 275 2.88 -4.52 0.65
CA LEU A 275 4.01 -3.84 0.02
C LEU A 275 4.14 -2.38 0.52
N PRO A 276 5.32 -1.76 0.37
CA PRO A 276 5.46 -0.32 0.56
C PRO A 276 4.84 0.45 -0.61
N ILE A 277 4.24 1.61 -0.32
CA ILE A 277 3.63 2.51 -1.29
C ILE A 277 4.69 3.33 -2.01
N LEU A 278 5.44 4.14 -1.26
CA LEU A 278 6.30 5.19 -1.78
C LEU A 278 7.33 4.75 -2.84
N PRO A 279 8.09 3.65 -2.66
CA PRO A 279 9.08 3.22 -3.67
C PRO A 279 8.44 2.72 -4.97
N LEU A 280 7.12 2.53 -5.00
CA LEU A 280 6.37 2.05 -6.16
C LEU A 280 5.53 3.14 -6.82
N LEU A 281 5.58 4.38 -6.32
CA LEU A 281 4.85 5.53 -6.90
C LEU A 281 5.66 6.18 -8.02
N ALA A 282 4.99 6.52 -9.12
CA ALA A 282 5.55 7.42 -10.13
C ALA A 282 5.65 8.84 -9.55
N ARG A 283 6.88 9.37 -9.45
CA ARG A 283 7.13 10.73 -8.93
C ARG A 283 7.41 11.71 -10.06
N ALA A 284 6.86 12.91 -9.97
CA ALA A 284 6.91 13.89 -11.05
C ALA A 284 8.35 14.38 -11.35
N ASP A 285 9.19 14.48 -10.32
CA ASP A 285 10.60 14.83 -10.45
C ASP A 285 11.41 13.75 -11.18
N GLU A 286 11.17 12.47 -10.88
CA GLU A 286 11.78 11.35 -11.61
C GLU A 286 11.26 11.25 -13.03
N ALA A 287 9.94 11.35 -13.23
CA ALA A 287 9.32 11.29 -14.56
C ALA A 287 9.87 12.39 -15.48
N SER A 288 10.15 13.58 -14.94
CA SER A 288 10.74 14.70 -15.68
C SER A 288 12.17 14.43 -16.17
N THR A 289 12.86 13.43 -15.63
CA THR A 289 14.17 12.98 -16.14
C THR A 289 14.07 12.14 -17.42
N GLY A 290 12.85 11.73 -17.80
CA GLY A 290 12.57 10.93 -18.99
C GLY A 290 12.55 9.42 -18.76
N GLU A 291 12.97 8.92 -17.58
CA GLU A 291 12.93 7.50 -17.25
C GLU A 291 12.66 7.27 -15.76
N ILE A 292 11.76 6.33 -15.45
CA ILE A 292 11.56 5.80 -14.10
C ILE A 292 12.21 4.41 -14.05
N ARG A 293 13.15 4.22 -13.12
CA ARG A 293 14.00 3.01 -13.05
C ARG A 293 13.60 2.00 -11.98
N HIS A 294 12.44 2.18 -11.35
CA HIS A 294 11.90 1.27 -10.36
C HIS A 294 10.54 0.71 -10.81
N ALA A 295 10.09 -0.34 -10.12
CA ALA A 295 8.77 -0.90 -10.35
C ALA A 295 7.69 0.14 -10.06
N LEU A 296 6.62 0.16 -10.86
CA LEU A 296 5.43 0.96 -10.59
C LEU A 296 4.31 0.05 -10.10
N ARG A 297 3.62 0.47 -9.04
CA ARG A 297 2.33 -0.13 -8.66
C ARG A 297 1.21 0.61 -9.38
N VAL A 298 0.10 -0.10 -9.59
CA VAL A 298 -1.13 0.46 -10.15
C VAL A 298 -2.32 0.04 -9.29
N THR A 299 -3.30 0.92 -9.16
CA THR A 299 -4.56 0.61 -8.49
C THR A 299 -5.58 0.18 -9.54
N LEU A 300 -6.25 -0.95 -9.30
CA LEU A 300 -7.35 -1.44 -10.13
C LEU A 300 -8.68 -1.29 -9.39
N PRO A 301 -9.82 -1.19 -10.10
CA PRO A 301 -11.13 -1.28 -9.46
C PRO A 301 -11.27 -2.58 -8.66
N ALA A 302 -11.97 -2.55 -7.54
CA ALA A 302 -12.16 -3.73 -6.68
C ALA A 302 -12.80 -4.93 -7.41
N SER A 303 -13.60 -4.68 -8.45
CA SER A 303 -14.17 -5.73 -9.32
C SER A 303 -13.15 -6.50 -10.14
N ARG A 304 -11.90 -6.01 -10.23
CA ARG A 304 -10.79 -6.63 -10.95
C ARG A 304 -9.80 -7.32 -10.02
N ILE A 305 -9.78 -6.97 -8.75
CA ILE A 305 -8.89 -7.59 -7.77
C ILE A 305 -9.45 -8.95 -7.36
N ARG A 306 -8.65 -10.00 -7.41
CA ARG A 306 -8.97 -11.32 -6.87
C ARG A 306 -8.61 -11.34 -5.39
N GLY A 307 -9.50 -11.83 -4.54
CA GLY A 307 -9.06 -12.36 -3.27
C GLY A 307 -10.16 -12.82 -2.33
N LEU A 308 -9.78 -13.76 -1.47
CA LEU A 308 -10.55 -14.18 -0.31
C LEU A 308 -9.71 -13.84 0.92
N TRP A 309 -10.33 -13.18 1.91
CA TRP A 309 -9.67 -12.78 3.16
C TRP A 309 -8.79 -13.89 3.76
N ARG A 310 -7.55 -13.55 4.13
CA ARG A 310 -6.60 -14.39 4.89
C ARG A 310 -6.19 -15.75 4.30
N GLN A 311 -6.48 -16.05 3.03
CA GLN A 311 -5.99 -17.28 2.39
C GLN A 311 -5.08 -17.00 1.19
N ALA A 312 -3.77 -17.15 1.41
CA ALA A 312 -2.77 -17.33 0.33
C ALA A 312 -3.14 -18.50 -0.60
N TYR A 313 -3.88 -19.48 -0.08
CA TYR A 313 -4.14 -20.77 -0.73
C TYR A 313 -5.15 -20.74 -1.89
N ASP A 314 -5.90 -19.66 -2.11
CA ASP A 314 -6.79 -19.51 -3.28
C ASP A 314 -6.34 -18.41 -4.26
N GLY A 315 -5.03 -18.07 -4.24
CA GLY A 315 -4.42 -17.19 -5.23
C GLY A 315 -4.91 -15.74 -5.19
N GLY A 316 -5.29 -15.21 -4.03
CA GLY A 316 -5.65 -13.78 -3.87
C GLY A 316 -4.46 -12.83 -3.97
N TYR A 317 -3.25 -13.34 -3.77
CA TYR A 317 -2.02 -12.60 -3.99
C TYR A 317 -0.89 -13.54 -4.42
N VAL A 318 0.08 -12.99 -5.13
CA VAL A 318 1.30 -13.66 -5.58
C VAL A 318 2.51 -12.83 -5.20
N TRP A 319 3.66 -13.46 -5.02
CA TRP A 319 4.91 -12.75 -4.74
C TRP A 319 5.15 -11.67 -5.82
N PRO A 320 5.53 -10.42 -5.45
CA PRO A 320 6.06 -10.02 -4.14
C PRO A 320 5.04 -9.61 -3.07
N ALA A 321 3.73 -9.58 -3.39
CA ALA A 321 2.72 -9.27 -2.38
C ALA A 321 2.77 -10.27 -1.22
N ARG A 322 2.42 -9.77 -0.03
CA ARG A 322 2.41 -10.52 1.23
C ARG A 322 0.99 -10.73 1.75
N HIS A 323 0.00 -10.06 1.18
CA HIS A 323 -1.37 -10.09 1.67
C HIS A 323 -2.39 -9.89 0.54
N GLY A 324 -3.61 -10.36 0.75
CA GLY A 324 -4.73 -10.31 -0.19
C GLY A 324 -5.94 -9.65 0.43
N VAL A 325 -6.84 -9.10 -0.39
CA VAL A 325 -8.10 -8.50 0.06
C VAL A 325 -9.29 -9.39 -0.26
N THR A 326 -10.47 -9.12 0.30
CA THR A 326 -11.71 -9.76 -0.16
C THR A 326 -12.22 -9.03 -1.41
N ALA A 327 -12.15 -9.69 -2.56
CA ALA A 327 -12.60 -9.15 -3.83
C ALA A 327 -12.89 -10.28 -4.85
N TYR A 328 -13.79 -10.03 -5.80
CA TYR A 328 -14.33 -11.06 -6.71
C TYR A 328 -13.82 -10.96 -8.15
N GLY A 329 -12.75 -10.21 -8.36
CA GLY A 329 -12.08 -10.10 -9.65
C GLY A 329 -11.08 -11.24 -9.91
N ASP A 330 -10.23 -11.02 -10.91
CA ASP A 330 -9.34 -12.03 -11.47
C ASP A 330 -7.84 -11.69 -11.35
N VAL A 331 -7.49 -10.45 -11.00
CA VAL A 331 -6.10 -10.00 -10.84
C VAL A 331 -5.64 -10.19 -9.40
N PRO A 332 -4.71 -11.10 -9.10
CA PRO A 332 -4.14 -11.22 -7.76
C PRO A 332 -3.24 -10.02 -7.44
N LEU A 333 -3.22 -9.61 -6.17
CA LEU A 333 -2.26 -8.60 -5.74
C LEU A 333 -0.82 -9.11 -5.96
N GLY A 334 0.08 -8.21 -6.36
CA GLY A 334 1.47 -8.55 -6.70
C GLY A 334 1.68 -9.14 -8.10
N ALA A 335 0.64 -9.28 -8.93
CA ALA A 335 0.79 -9.73 -10.29
C ALA A 335 1.66 -8.79 -11.13
N VAL A 336 2.62 -9.35 -11.86
CA VAL A 336 3.38 -8.63 -12.89
C VAL A 336 2.58 -8.63 -14.19
N MET A 337 2.28 -7.43 -14.70
CA MET A 337 1.55 -7.19 -15.94
C MET A 337 2.46 -6.49 -16.96
N ARG A 338 2.37 -6.91 -18.22
CA ARG A 338 3.10 -6.33 -19.36
C ARG A 338 2.31 -6.51 -20.65
#